data_AF-A0A2K0TM79-F1
#
_entry.id   AF-A0A2K0TM79-F1
#
_cell.length_a   1.000
_cell.length_b   1.000
_cell.length_c   1.000
_cell.angle_alpha   90.00
_cell.angle_beta   90.00
_cell.angle_gamma   90.00
#
_symmetry.space_group_name_H-M   'P 1'
#
loop_
_entity.id
_entity.type
_entity.pdbx_description
1 polymer ?
#
loop_
_entity_poly.entity_id
_entity_poly.type
_entity_poly.pdbx_seq_one_letter_code
_entity_poly.pdbx_strand_id
1 'polypeptide(L)'
;MAEDSVSKFLSVDGIPAKQLTTAALQSCLRAAAALHPQLKRAEAQYRASASKLVSLGAERTGARIPVDAKLTEATLRISHAAYAIVANPNVEMTPEFLELYVAIQAQLGQPESLPAVFEMFANKPKPVVKDGQIAYVKQNPNAAARAIEPAIADMALQTAIDAKSLDSALGIIESSYSLPAFKRQKLIKHGTAPALGFATLPFGIFGLSTGYAAYWQNTMDISTATGIGVAGISGYFLVVGSLGMIAKLSNKDQMKRVTWTPGTPLRYRWLREEERAALDKVACAWGFKEPWRHGEEMGPEWEGLKEYMGYRQMLLDRVEFMEGMS
;
A
#
# COMPACT_ATOMS: atom_id res chain seq x y z
N MET A 1 1.35 26.17 -19.86
CA MET A 1 0.02 25.59 -19.60
C MET A 1 -0.11 25.06 -18.18
N ALA A 2 0.59 23.99 -17.78
CA ALA A 2 0.52 23.49 -16.40
C ALA A 2 1.02 24.52 -15.37
N GLU A 3 2.12 25.22 -15.68
CA GLU A 3 2.66 26.30 -14.84
C GLU A 3 1.70 27.49 -14.73
N ASP A 4 1.03 27.87 -15.81
CA ASP A 4 0.05 28.97 -15.81
C ASP A 4 -1.18 28.64 -14.97
N SER A 5 -1.62 27.37 -14.96
CA SER A 5 -2.69 26.93 -14.08
C SER A 5 -2.25 26.87 -12.61
N VAL A 6 -1.00 26.50 -12.34
CA VAL A 6 -0.45 26.46 -10.98
C VAL A 6 -0.26 27.87 -10.44
N SER A 7 0.30 28.80 -11.23
CA SER A 7 0.48 30.19 -10.82
C SER A 7 -0.85 30.89 -10.59
N LYS A 8 -1.84 30.66 -11.46
CA LYS A 8 -3.23 31.11 -11.24
C LYS A 8 -3.82 30.53 -9.97
N PHE A 9 -3.60 29.24 -9.70
CA PHE A 9 -4.08 28.59 -8.48
C PHE A 9 -3.44 29.18 -7.21
N LEU A 10 -2.13 29.43 -7.24
CA LEU A 10 -1.40 30.02 -6.11
C LEU A 10 -1.75 31.50 -5.88
N SER A 11 -2.23 32.20 -6.91
CA SER A 11 -2.68 33.60 -6.80
C SER A 11 -4.10 33.78 -6.24
N VAL A 12 -4.84 32.68 -6.00
CA VAL A 12 -6.19 32.77 -5.41
C VAL A 12 -6.08 32.92 -3.90
N ASP A 13 -6.39 34.13 -3.40
CA ASP A 13 -6.51 34.40 -1.97
C ASP A 13 -7.80 33.77 -1.41
N GLY A 14 -7.65 32.64 -0.72
CA GLY A 14 -8.76 31.95 -0.04
C GLY A 14 -8.62 30.42 0.02
N ILE A 15 -9.66 29.74 0.50
CA ILE A 15 -9.76 28.27 0.38
C ILE A 15 -10.16 27.97 -1.07
N PRO A 16 -9.29 27.35 -1.88
CA PRO A 16 -9.59 27.07 -3.26
C PRO A 16 -10.74 26.07 -3.36
N ALA A 17 -11.65 26.31 -4.32
CA ALA A 17 -12.71 25.37 -4.61
C ALA A 17 -12.12 24.01 -5.03
N LYS A 18 -12.73 22.91 -4.55
CA LYS A 18 -12.28 21.54 -4.86
C LYS A 18 -12.14 21.25 -6.36
N GLN A 19 -12.96 21.91 -7.19
CA GLN A 19 -12.88 21.74 -8.64
C GLN A 19 -11.68 22.45 -9.27
N LEU A 20 -11.20 23.54 -8.67
CA LEU A 20 -10.01 24.25 -9.14
C LEU A 20 -8.75 23.44 -8.80
N THR A 21 -8.68 22.85 -7.60
CA THR A 21 -7.59 21.94 -7.21
C THR A 21 -7.52 20.71 -8.11
N THR A 22 -8.67 20.08 -8.41
CA THR A 22 -8.69 18.91 -9.31
C THR A 22 -8.29 19.28 -10.73
N ALA A 23 -8.80 20.40 -11.27
CA ALA A 23 -8.44 20.86 -12.60
C ALA A 23 -6.93 21.16 -12.72
N ALA A 24 -6.35 21.79 -11.69
CA ALA A 24 -4.91 22.06 -11.63
C ALA A 24 -4.09 20.77 -11.62
N LEU A 25 -4.43 19.80 -10.75
CA LEU A 25 -3.73 18.51 -10.70
C LEU A 25 -3.92 17.70 -11.99
N GLN A 26 -5.10 17.71 -12.59
CA GLN A 26 -5.35 17.06 -13.89
C GLN A 26 -4.54 17.70 -15.01
N SER A 27 -4.29 19.01 -14.97
CA SER A 27 -3.42 19.69 -15.94
C SER A 27 -1.97 19.21 -15.80
N CYS A 28 -1.48 19.03 -14.56
CA CYS A 28 -0.18 18.45 -14.26
C CYS A 28 -0.10 16.99 -14.74
N LEU A 29 -1.16 16.21 -14.55
CA LEU A 29 -1.25 14.83 -15.04
C LEU A 29 -1.18 14.77 -16.57
N ARG A 30 -1.91 15.62 -17.29
CA ARG A 30 -1.82 15.67 -18.76
C ARG A 30 -0.42 16.04 -19.23
N ALA A 31 0.24 16.97 -18.54
CA ALA A 31 1.62 17.34 -18.85
C ALA A 31 2.60 16.19 -18.58
N ALA A 32 2.45 15.47 -17.46
CA ALA A 32 3.24 14.29 -17.14
C ALA A 32 3.02 13.16 -18.16
N ALA A 33 1.77 12.92 -18.56
CA ALA A 33 1.42 11.91 -19.57
C ALA A 33 2.03 12.20 -20.94
N ALA A 34 2.15 13.48 -21.32
CA ALA A 34 2.80 13.89 -22.56
C ALA A 34 4.32 13.63 -22.54
N LEU A 35 4.96 13.73 -21.37
CA LEU A 35 6.40 13.49 -21.19
C LEU A 35 6.74 12.02 -20.97
N HIS A 36 5.81 11.22 -20.43
CA HIS A 36 6.00 9.80 -20.16
C HIS A 36 6.59 8.98 -21.33
N PRO A 37 6.11 9.09 -22.58
CA PRO A 37 6.70 8.34 -23.70
C PRO A 37 8.13 8.79 -24.04
N GLN A 38 8.48 10.05 -23.79
CA GLN A 38 9.84 10.56 -24.01
C GLN A 38 10.80 10.02 -22.94
N LEU A 39 10.36 9.98 -21.68
CA LEU A 39 11.11 9.38 -20.57
C LEU A 39 11.37 7.90 -20.81
N LYS A 40 10.34 7.12 -21.17
CA LYS A 40 10.51 5.69 -21.49
C LYS A 40 11.44 5.43 -22.68
N ARG A 41 11.40 6.29 -23.70
CA ARG A 41 12.33 6.19 -24.83
C ARG A 41 13.77 6.47 -24.40
N ALA A 42 13.99 7.50 -23.60
CA ALA A 42 15.31 7.83 -23.06
C ALA A 42 15.87 6.69 -22.19
N GLU A 43 15.05 6.12 -21.31
CA GLU A 43 15.43 4.96 -20.49
C GLU A 43 15.75 3.72 -21.34
N ALA A 44 14.96 3.45 -22.38
CA ALA A 44 15.18 2.31 -23.26
C ALA A 44 16.48 2.46 -24.07
N GLN A 45 16.76 3.65 -24.60
CA GLN A 45 18.01 3.97 -25.31
C GLN A 45 19.22 3.82 -24.38
N TYR A 46 19.10 4.27 -23.14
CA TYR A 46 20.14 4.10 -22.13
C TYR A 46 20.37 2.62 -21.83
N ARG A 47 19.32 1.84 -21.57
CA ARG A 47 19.44 0.40 -21.30
C ARG A 47 20.12 -0.34 -22.46
N ALA A 48 19.74 -0.03 -23.70
CA ALA A 48 20.39 -0.60 -24.89
C ALA A 48 21.89 -0.25 -24.97
N SER A 49 22.24 1.00 -24.65
CA SER A 49 23.63 1.46 -24.61
C SER A 49 24.43 0.79 -23.48
N ALA A 50 23.84 0.67 -22.29
CA ALA A 50 24.45 0.01 -21.14
C ALA A 50 24.69 -1.49 -21.40
N SER A 51 23.72 -2.19 -22.00
CA SER A 51 23.89 -3.59 -22.41
C SER A 51 25.02 -3.75 -23.44
N LYS A 52 25.16 -2.79 -24.36
CA LYS A 52 26.26 -2.77 -25.33
C LYS A 52 27.62 -2.55 -24.64
N LEU A 53 27.71 -1.66 -23.65
CA LEU A 53 28.93 -1.46 -22.86
C LEU A 53 29.31 -2.68 -22.02
N VAL A 54 28.32 -3.37 -21.44
CA VAL A 54 28.54 -4.64 -20.73
C VAL A 54 29.07 -5.72 -21.69
N SER A 55 28.53 -5.82 -22.90
CA SER A 55 29.07 -6.74 -23.93
C SER A 55 30.49 -6.38 -24.38
N LEU A 56 30.90 -5.13 -24.19
CA LEU A 56 32.24 -4.62 -24.51
C LEU A 56 33.22 -4.70 -23.33
N GLY A 57 32.80 -5.24 -22.18
CA GLY A 57 33.68 -5.45 -21.02
C GLY A 57 34.08 -4.17 -20.26
N ALA A 58 33.36 -3.05 -20.44
CA ALA A 58 33.64 -1.82 -19.71
C ALA A 58 33.16 -1.91 -18.24
N GLU A 59 34.03 -1.56 -17.28
CA GLU A 59 33.68 -1.52 -15.86
C GLU A 59 32.58 -0.49 -15.57
N ARG A 60 31.65 -0.85 -14.67
CA ARG A 60 30.57 0.03 -14.20
C ARG A 60 31.15 1.15 -13.34
N THR A 61 31.48 2.28 -13.95
CA THR A 61 31.47 3.55 -13.22
C THR A 61 30.00 3.90 -12.95
N GLY A 62 29.61 4.02 -11.68
CA GLY A 62 28.23 4.21 -11.21
C GLY A 62 27.59 5.56 -11.58
N ALA A 63 27.78 6.03 -12.81
CA ALA A 63 27.22 7.29 -13.29
C ALA A 63 25.70 7.19 -13.42
N ARG A 64 24.99 8.10 -12.75
CA ARG A 64 23.55 8.34 -12.92
C ARG A 64 23.24 8.54 -14.40
N ILE A 65 22.10 8.00 -14.84
CA ILE A 65 21.60 8.06 -16.21
C ILE A 65 21.71 9.51 -16.70
N PRO A 66 22.50 9.82 -17.74
CA PRO A 66 22.51 11.15 -18.34
C PRO A 66 21.25 11.27 -19.20
N VAL A 67 20.12 11.47 -18.54
CA VAL A 67 18.88 11.93 -19.19
C VAL A 67 19.12 13.37 -19.62
N ASP A 68 18.62 13.73 -20.80
CA ASP A 68 18.73 15.10 -21.34
C ASP A 68 18.31 16.12 -20.26
N ALA A 69 19.20 17.07 -19.94
CA ALA A 69 19.03 17.99 -18.81
C ALA A 69 17.74 18.81 -18.90
N LYS A 70 17.26 19.06 -20.11
CA LYS A 70 15.98 19.74 -20.36
C LYS A 70 14.77 18.90 -19.95
N LEU A 71 14.84 17.58 -20.12
CA LEU A 71 13.77 16.67 -19.73
C LEU A 71 13.72 16.52 -18.22
N THR A 72 14.87 16.40 -17.56
CA THR A 72 14.94 16.32 -16.09
C THR A 72 14.48 17.62 -15.43
N GLU A 73 14.84 18.78 -15.99
CA GLU A 73 14.30 20.06 -15.53
C GLU A 73 12.78 20.14 -15.68
N ALA A 74 12.24 19.69 -16.82
CA ALA A 74 10.80 19.70 -17.07
C ALA A 74 10.04 18.78 -16.10
N THR A 75 10.55 17.58 -15.82
CA THR A 75 9.94 16.67 -14.85
C THR A 75 9.99 17.23 -13.44
N LEU A 76 11.13 17.79 -13.02
CA LEU A 76 11.28 18.44 -11.72
C LEU A 76 10.34 19.63 -11.55
N ARG A 77 10.16 20.46 -12.60
CA ARG A 77 9.21 21.59 -12.55
C ARG A 77 7.78 21.12 -12.36
N ILE A 78 7.35 20.08 -13.07
CA ILE A 78 5.98 19.53 -12.93
C ILE A 78 5.80 18.89 -11.55
N SER A 79 6.79 18.12 -11.09
CA SER A 79 6.79 17.51 -9.76
C SER A 79 6.70 18.57 -8.65
N HIS A 80 7.52 19.62 -8.73
CA HIS A 80 7.52 20.73 -7.80
C HIS A 80 6.20 21.52 -7.85
N ALA A 81 5.65 21.75 -9.04
CA ALA A 81 4.35 22.41 -9.19
C ALA A 81 3.21 21.60 -8.55
N ALA A 82 3.18 20.28 -8.78
CA ALA A 82 2.21 19.38 -8.14
C ALA A 82 2.39 19.36 -6.62
N TYR A 83 3.63 19.30 -6.13
CA TYR A 83 3.94 19.35 -4.72
C TYR A 83 3.50 20.69 -4.09
N ALA A 84 3.76 21.82 -4.74
CA ALA A 84 3.37 23.14 -4.26
C ALA A 84 1.85 23.30 -4.13
N ILE A 85 1.07 22.74 -5.06
CA ILE A 85 -0.41 22.71 -4.98
C ILE A 85 -0.85 21.93 -3.73
N VAL A 86 -0.28 20.75 -3.52
CA VAL A 86 -0.67 19.86 -2.42
C VAL A 86 -0.17 20.36 -1.07
N ALA A 87 1.00 20.99 -1.02
CA ALA A 87 1.61 21.54 0.18
C ALA A 87 0.93 22.82 0.69
N ASN A 88 0.19 23.53 -0.17
CA ASN A 88 -0.47 24.79 0.19
C ASN A 88 -1.42 24.58 1.40
N PRO A 89 -1.29 25.36 2.50
CA PRO A 89 -2.08 25.19 3.72
C PRO A 89 -3.58 25.31 3.50
N ASN A 90 -4.02 26.08 2.51
CA ASN A 90 -5.43 26.32 2.22
C ASN A 90 -6.13 25.14 1.52
N VAL A 91 -5.39 24.12 1.09
CA VAL A 91 -5.92 22.96 0.37
C VAL A 91 -6.24 21.82 1.33
N GLU A 92 -7.50 21.39 1.40
CA GLU A 92 -7.86 20.15 2.10
C GLU A 92 -7.29 18.94 1.34
N MET A 93 -6.50 18.11 2.04
CA MET A 93 -6.00 16.84 1.50
C MET A 93 -7.14 15.81 1.48
N THR A 94 -7.64 15.47 0.30
CA THR A 94 -8.62 14.40 0.06
C THR A 94 -7.93 13.16 -0.53
N PRO A 95 -8.49 11.95 -0.38
CA PRO A 95 -7.91 10.74 -0.96
C PRO A 95 -7.83 10.82 -2.50
N GLU A 96 -8.77 11.49 -3.15
CA GLU A 96 -8.74 11.74 -4.60
C GLU A 96 -7.52 12.56 -5.04
N PHE A 97 -7.12 13.56 -4.25
CA PHE A 97 -5.95 14.38 -4.57
C PHE A 97 -4.65 13.60 -4.36
N LEU A 98 -4.64 12.71 -3.35
CA LEU A 98 -3.53 11.79 -3.12
C LEU A 98 -3.35 10.83 -4.29
N GLU A 99 -4.46 10.24 -4.78
CA GLU A 99 -4.44 9.34 -5.94
C GLU A 99 -3.89 10.06 -7.19
N LEU A 100 -4.40 11.26 -7.49
CA LEU A 100 -3.92 12.05 -8.62
C LEU A 100 -2.43 12.40 -8.47
N TYR A 101 -1.99 12.76 -7.27
CA TYR A 101 -0.59 13.07 -7.01
C TYR A 101 0.32 11.85 -7.23
N VAL A 102 -0.05 10.69 -6.68
CA VAL A 102 0.70 9.45 -6.87
C VAL A 102 0.74 9.05 -8.34
N ALA A 103 -0.38 9.19 -9.07
CA ALA A 103 -0.41 8.92 -10.50
C ALA A 103 0.50 9.86 -11.31
N ILE A 104 0.57 11.15 -10.94
CA ILE A 104 1.51 12.11 -11.55
C ILE A 104 2.96 11.66 -11.30
N GLN A 105 3.31 11.39 -10.04
CA GLN A 105 4.68 10.99 -9.70
C GLN A 105 5.05 9.63 -10.30
N ALA A 106 4.09 8.73 -10.44
CA ALA A 106 4.27 7.45 -11.11
C ALA A 106 4.63 7.61 -12.60
N GLN A 107 4.01 8.59 -13.27
CA GLN A 107 4.32 8.88 -14.68
C GLN A 107 5.67 9.58 -14.85
N LEU A 108 6.08 10.39 -13.86
CA LEU A 108 7.35 11.12 -13.85
C LEU A 108 8.53 10.25 -13.38
N GLY A 109 8.28 9.16 -12.67
CA GLY A 109 9.33 8.28 -12.11
C GLY A 109 10.09 8.88 -10.94
N GLN A 110 9.48 9.80 -10.18
CA GLN A 110 10.12 10.50 -9.06
C GLN A 110 9.47 10.13 -7.71
N PRO A 111 10.03 9.17 -6.96
CA PRO A 111 9.44 8.71 -5.71
C PRO A 111 9.84 9.53 -4.46
N GLU A 112 10.86 10.39 -4.56
CA GLU A 112 11.47 11.07 -3.38
C GLU A 112 10.47 11.89 -2.55
N SER A 113 9.46 12.47 -3.20
CA SER A 113 8.44 13.29 -2.54
C SER A 113 7.25 12.50 -1.97
N LEU A 114 7.12 11.21 -2.31
CA LEU A 114 5.96 10.39 -1.94
C LEU A 114 5.84 10.16 -0.42
N PRO A 115 6.90 9.78 0.32
CA PRO A 115 6.82 9.60 1.77
C PRO A 115 6.35 10.87 2.49
N ALA A 116 6.90 12.04 2.11
CA ALA A 116 6.55 13.31 2.72
C ALA A 116 5.09 13.70 2.49
N VAL A 117 4.56 13.44 1.30
CA VAL A 117 3.14 13.71 0.98
C VAL A 117 2.20 12.76 1.71
N PHE A 118 2.62 11.51 1.97
CA PHE A 118 1.84 10.55 2.75
C PHE A 118 1.75 10.98 4.22
N GLU A 119 2.85 11.44 4.80
CA GLU A 119 2.83 12.04 6.14
C GLU A 119 1.99 13.31 6.21
N MET A 120 2.06 14.14 5.16
CA MET A 120 1.22 15.32 5.03
C MET A 120 -0.27 14.95 4.97
N PHE A 121 -0.64 13.91 4.23
CA PHE A 121 -2.03 13.43 4.18
C PHE A 121 -2.58 13.05 5.56
N ALA A 122 -1.74 12.47 6.42
CA ALA A 122 -2.12 12.09 7.78
C ALA A 122 -2.20 13.28 8.74
N ASN A 123 -1.26 14.24 8.64
CA ASN A 123 -1.06 15.29 9.66
C ASN A 123 -1.65 16.66 9.29
N LYS A 124 -1.96 16.92 8.01
CA LYS A 124 -2.34 18.25 7.54
C LYS A 124 -3.65 18.73 8.18
N PRO A 125 -3.69 19.95 8.73
CA PRO A 125 -4.92 20.49 9.30
C PRO A 125 -5.94 20.82 8.20
N LYS A 126 -7.22 20.74 8.54
CA LYS A 126 -8.32 21.12 7.64
C LYS A 126 -8.55 22.62 7.71
N PRO A 127 -8.47 23.36 6.60
CA PRO A 127 -8.91 24.74 6.56
C PRO A 127 -10.45 24.78 6.60
N VAL A 128 -10.99 25.56 7.52
CA VAL A 128 -12.44 25.80 7.70
C VAL A 128 -12.65 27.29 7.84
N VAL A 129 -13.60 27.85 7.10
CA VAL A 129 -13.99 29.25 7.29
C VAL A 129 -14.82 29.35 8.57
N LYS A 130 -14.29 30.04 9.58
CA LYS A 130 -15.01 30.43 10.79
C LYS A 130 -15.02 31.96 10.84
N ASP A 131 -16.21 32.55 10.90
CA ASP A 131 -16.39 34.01 11.06
C ASP A 131 -15.61 34.86 10.03
N GLY A 132 -15.56 34.39 8.77
CA GLY A 132 -14.84 35.08 7.68
C GLY A 132 -13.31 34.96 7.72
N GLN A 133 -12.75 34.23 8.70
CA GLN A 133 -11.31 33.92 8.80
C GLN A 133 -11.05 32.42 8.52
N ILE A 134 -9.89 32.12 7.94
CA ILE A 134 -9.47 30.74 7.68
C ILE A 134 -8.92 30.15 8.99
N ALA A 135 -9.69 29.26 9.62
CA ALA A 135 -9.29 28.54 10.81
C ALA A 135 -8.80 27.13 10.44
N TYR A 136 -7.72 26.67 11.07
CA TYR A 136 -7.13 25.36 10.82
C TYR A 136 -7.52 24.37 11.90
N VAL A 137 -8.28 23.35 11.54
CA VAL A 137 -8.71 22.28 12.46
C VAL A 137 -7.70 21.14 12.39
N LYS A 138 -7.04 20.86 13.52
CA LYS A 138 -6.12 19.72 13.64
C LYS A 138 -6.86 18.41 13.41
N GLN A 139 -6.30 17.56 12.55
CA GLN A 139 -6.86 16.25 12.25
C GLN A 139 -6.21 15.16 13.12
N ASN A 140 -6.93 14.06 13.29
CA ASN A 140 -6.41 12.88 13.96
C ASN A 140 -5.69 11.98 12.94
N PRO A 141 -4.36 11.85 12.99
CA PRO A 141 -3.60 11.02 12.04
C PRO A 141 -3.93 9.52 12.19
N ASN A 142 -4.50 9.11 13.32
CA ASN A 142 -4.84 7.72 13.61
C ASN A 142 -6.27 7.34 13.20
N ALA A 143 -7.00 8.24 12.53
CA ALA A 143 -8.36 7.96 12.06
C ALA A 143 -8.36 7.01 10.85
N ALA A 144 -9.27 6.05 10.81
CA ALA A 144 -9.37 5.10 9.69
C ALA A 144 -9.69 5.79 8.33
N ALA A 145 -10.34 6.96 8.37
CA ALA A 145 -10.61 7.78 7.18
C ALA A 145 -9.34 8.42 6.58
N ARG A 146 -8.22 8.43 7.34
CA ARG A 146 -6.91 8.93 6.90
C ARG A 146 -5.94 7.81 6.54
N ALA A 147 -6.42 6.57 6.49
CA ALA A 147 -5.63 5.46 5.98
C ALA A 147 -5.49 5.57 4.47
N ILE A 148 -4.27 5.37 3.99
CA ILE A 148 -3.94 5.31 2.57
C ILE A 148 -4.47 3.99 2.01
N GLU A 149 -5.11 4.05 0.85
CA GLU A 149 -5.63 2.84 0.22
C GLU A 149 -4.49 1.95 -0.29
N PRO A 150 -4.61 0.61 -0.16
CA PRO A 150 -3.55 -0.30 -0.52
C PRO A 150 -3.16 -0.21 -2.01
N ALA A 151 -4.12 0.08 -2.90
CA ALA A 151 -3.85 0.25 -4.33
C ALA A 151 -2.97 1.48 -4.63
N ILE A 152 -3.19 2.59 -3.90
CA ILE A 152 -2.40 3.82 -4.04
C ILE A 152 -0.99 3.60 -3.48
N ALA A 153 -0.90 2.93 -2.32
CA ALA A 153 0.39 2.59 -1.70
C ALA A 153 1.21 1.62 -2.55
N ASP A 154 0.57 0.61 -3.17
CA ASP A 154 1.21 -0.33 -4.09
C ASP A 154 1.72 0.37 -5.35
N MET A 155 0.96 1.31 -5.91
CA MET A 155 1.41 2.13 -7.05
C MET A 155 2.63 2.96 -6.67
N ALA A 156 2.59 3.66 -5.54
CA ALA A 156 3.72 4.42 -5.03
C ALA A 156 4.96 3.53 -4.80
N LEU A 157 4.78 2.36 -4.19
CA LEU A 157 5.85 1.41 -3.94
C LEU A 157 6.47 0.88 -5.23
N GLN A 158 5.66 0.55 -6.25
CA GLN A 158 6.16 0.13 -7.55
C GLN A 158 7.00 1.25 -8.20
N THR A 159 6.59 2.50 -8.06
CA THR A 159 7.35 3.62 -8.64
C THR A 159 8.70 3.83 -7.96
N ALA A 160 8.78 3.60 -6.64
CA ALA A 160 10.03 3.62 -5.91
C ALA A 160 10.96 2.45 -6.26
N ILE A 161 10.38 1.26 -6.50
CA ILE A 161 11.09 0.09 -7.02
C ILE A 161 11.66 0.37 -8.41
N ASP A 162 10.85 0.93 -9.31
CA ASP A 162 11.23 1.23 -10.69
C ASP A 162 12.36 2.28 -10.75
N ALA A 163 12.30 3.28 -9.87
CA ALA A 163 13.33 4.30 -9.69
C ALA A 163 14.56 3.82 -8.89
N LYS A 164 14.53 2.60 -8.33
CA LYS A 164 15.61 1.97 -7.55
C LYS A 164 16.05 2.80 -6.33
N SER A 165 15.11 3.48 -5.67
CA SER A 165 15.36 4.26 -4.46
C SER A 165 14.88 3.49 -3.23
N LEU A 166 15.81 2.86 -2.50
CA LEU A 166 15.45 2.01 -1.34
C LEU A 166 14.85 2.84 -0.21
N ASP A 167 15.46 4.00 0.07
CA ASP A 167 15.01 4.92 1.10
C ASP A 167 13.56 5.37 0.88
N SER A 168 13.19 5.78 -0.34
CA SER A 168 11.81 6.15 -0.66
C SER A 168 10.85 4.96 -0.59
N ALA A 169 11.29 3.75 -0.95
CA ALA A 169 10.45 2.55 -0.85
C ALA A 169 10.15 2.21 0.63
N LEU A 170 11.16 2.26 1.50
CA LEU A 170 10.97 2.06 2.94
C LEU A 170 10.11 3.18 3.54
N GLY A 171 10.39 4.44 3.22
CA GLY A 171 9.60 5.59 3.67
C GLY A 171 8.13 5.50 3.25
N ILE A 172 7.83 5.00 2.05
CA ILE A 172 6.45 4.72 1.60
C ILE A 172 5.81 3.65 2.47
N ILE A 173 6.51 2.54 2.78
CA ILE A 173 5.97 1.47 3.63
C ILE A 173 5.68 1.98 5.04
N GLU A 174 6.56 2.81 5.59
CA GLU A 174 6.39 3.40 6.92
C GLU A 174 5.22 4.37 6.97
N SER A 175 5.13 5.28 6.01
CA SER A 175 4.08 6.29 5.92
C SER A 175 2.73 5.76 5.42
N SER A 176 2.63 4.48 5.03
CA SER A 176 1.37 3.85 4.58
C SER A 176 0.94 2.67 5.46
N TYR A 177 1.55 1.49 5.27
CA TYR A 177 1.12 0.23 5.90
C TYR A 177 1.42 0.16 7.39
N SER A 178 2.47 0.85 7.85
CA SER A 178 2.89 0.77 9.25
C SER A 178 1.99 1.57 10.21
N LEU A 179 1.25 2.56 9.66
CA LEU A 179 0.41 3.48 10.43
C LEU A 179 -0.75 2.79 11.16
N PRO A 180 -1.12 3.26 12.37
CA PRO A 180 -2.28 2.75 13.09
C PRO A 180 -3.61 3.03 12.36
N ALA A 181 -3.67 4.08 11.54
CA ALA A 181 -4.82 4.37 10.68
C ALA A 181 -5.11 3.21 9.73
N PHE A 182 -4.08 2.70 9.04
CA PHE A 182 -4.20 1.57 8.12
C PHE A 182 -4.69 0.30 8.82
N LYS A 183 -4.11 0.01 9.99
CA LYS A 183 -4.51 -1.14 10.82
C LYS A 183 -5.99 -1.07 11.24
N ARG A 184 -6.48 0.11 11.60
CA ARG A 184 -7.90 0.35 11.92
C ARG A 184 -8.79 0.22 10.69
N GLN A 185 -8.39 0.79 9.55
CA GLN A 185 -9.13 0.66 8.31
C GLN A 185 -9.23 -0.80 7.87
N LYS A 186 -8.14 -1.58 8.01
CA LYS A 186 -8.12 -3.03 7.74
C LYS A 186 -9.09 -3.79 8.64
N LEU A 187 -9.12 -3.47 9.93
CA LEU A 187 -10.09 -4.07 10.87
C LEU A 187 -11.54 -3.76 10.48
N ILE A 188 -11.83 -2.53 10.03
CA ILE A 188 -13.18 -2.17 9.58
C ILE A 188 -13.49 -2.88 8.25
N LYS A 189 -12.65 -2.75 7.23
CA LYS A 189 -12.92 -3.31 5.89
C LYS A 189 -13.00 -4.85 5.89
N HIS A 190 -12.10 -5.53 6.59
CA HIS A 190 -12.02 -7.00 6.57
C HIS A 190 -12.61 -7.68 7.81
N GLY A 191 -12.85 -6.94 8.91
CA GLY A 191 -13.47 -7.49 10.11
C GLY A 191 -15.00 -7.34 10.14
N THR A 192 -15.56 -6.33 9.47
CA THR A 192 -17.02 -6.09 9.48
C THR A 192 -17.81 -7.23 8.86
N ALA A 193 -17.43 -7.72 7.67
CA ALA A 193 -18.16 -8.79 6.99
C ALA A 193 -18.17 -10.10 7.80
N PRO A 194 -17.03 -10.62 8.31
CA PRO A 194 -17.05 -11.77 9.20
C PRO A 194 -17.84 -11.52 10.49
N ALA A 195 -17.69 -10.34 11.12
CA ALA A 195 -18.40 -10.01 12.35
C ALA A 195 -19.92 -10.01 12.15
N LEU A 196 -20.41 -9.47 11.04
CA LEU A 196 -21.83 -9.51 10.68
C LEU A 196 -22.29 -10.95 10.43
N GLY A 197 -21.50 -11.75 9.72
CA GLY A 197 -21.77 -13.17 9.51
C GLY A 197 -21.94 -13.91 10.83
N PHE A 198 -20.98 -13.76 11.76
CA PHE A 198 -21.05 -14.35 13.10
C PHE A 198 -22.25 -13.85 13.93
N ALA A 199 -22.61 -12.57 13.82
CA ALA A 199 -23.77 -12.01 14.52
C ALA A 199 -25.10 -12.58 14.02
N THR A 200 -25.21 -12.84 12.71
CA THR A 200 -26.43 -13.42 12.10
C THR A 200 -26.51 -14.94 12.21
N LEU A 201 -25.41 -15.61 12.53
CA LEU A 201 -25.28 -17.07 12.54
C LEU A 201 -26.28 -17.77 13.48
N PRO A 202 -26.54 -17.30 14.73
CA PRO A 202 -27.53 -17.96 15.60
C PRO A 202 -28.95 -17.95 15.04
N PHE A 203 -29.35 -16.87 14.36
CA PHE A 203 -30.67 -16.77 13.74
C PHE A 203 -30.79 -17.72 12.54
N GLY A 204 -29.74 -17.82 11.72
CA GLY A 204 -29.69 -18.78 10.62
C GLY A 204 -29.76 -20.23 11.10
N ILE A 205 -29.00 -20.56 12.16
CA ILE A 205 -29.03 -21.90 12.76
C ILE A 205 -30.43 -22.22 13.28
N PHE A 206 -31.04 -21.32 14.03
CA PHE A 206 -32.38 -21.52 14.57
C PHE A 206 -33.42 -21.75 13.46
N GLY A 207 -33.38 -20.95 12.38
CA GLY A 207 -34.26 -21.12 11.23
C GLY A 207 -34.07 -22.47 10.52
N LEU A 208 -32.81 -22.87 10.27
CA LEU A 208 -32.49 -24.16 9.64
C LEU A 208 -32.92 -25.34 10.51
N SER A 209 -32.69 -25.27 11.82
CA SER A 209 -33.10 -26.31 12.77
C SER A 209 -34.62 -26.43 12.86
N THR A 210 -35.34 -25.31 12.86
CA THR A 210 -36.81 -25.31 12.90
C THR A 210 -37.39 -25.87 11.60
N GLY A 211 -36.84 -25.52 10.44
CA GLY A 211 -37.23 -26.09 9.16
C GLY A 211 -36.98 -27.60 9.09
N TYR A 212 -35.82 -28.06 9.59
CA TYR A 212 -35.52 -29.49 9.68
C TYR A 212 -36.51 -30.24 10.58
N ALA A 213 -36.81 -29.67 11.76
CA ALA A 213 -37.77 -30.23 12.70
C ALA A 213 -39.19 -30.29 12.14
N ALA A 214 -39.62 -29.28 11.37
CA ALA A 214 -40.99 -29.18 10.86
C ALA A 214 -41.26 -30.08 9.64
N TYR A 215 -40.29 -30.27 8.74
CA TYR A 215 -40.53 -30.94 7.45
C TYR A 215 -39.95 -32.35 7.34
N TRP A 216 -38.88 -32.67 8.08
CA TRP A 216 -38.17 -33.95 7.92
C TRP A 216 -38.22 -34.87 9.14
N GLN A 217 -38.63 -34.37 10.29
CA GLN A 217 -38.57 -35.10 11.55
C GLN A 217 -39.99 -35.38 12.07
N ASN A 218 -40.40 -36.66 12.08
CA ASN A 218 -41.75 -37.09 12.47
C ASN A 218 -41.78 -37.88 13.80
N THR A 219 -40.63 -38.04 14.46
CA THR A 219 -40.44 -38.98 15.58
C THR A 219 -40.29 -38.30 16.94
N MET A 220 -40.03 -37.00 16.99
CA MET A 220 -39.91 -36.22 18.24
C MET A 220 -40.79 -34.98 18.17
N ASP A 221 -41.06 -34.39 19.33
CA ASP A 221 -41.69 -33.08 19.41
C ASP A 221 -40.78 -32.00 18.80
N ILE A 222 -41.41 -31.02 18.14
CA ILE A 222 -40.75 -29.96 17.36
C ILE A 222 -39.76 -29.19 18.23
N SER A 223 -40.09 -28.97 19.51
CA SER A 223 -39.23 -28.25 20.45
C SER A 223 -37.90 -28.99 20.72
N THR A 224 -37.98 -30.29 21.02
CA THR A 224 -36.83 -31.15 21.29
C THR A 224 -35.98 -31.35 20.05
N ALA A 225 -36.62 -31.55 18.88
CA ALA A 225 -35.94 -31.72 17.60
C ALA A 225 -35.18 -30.46 17.17
N THR A 226 -35.79 -29.28 17.38
CA THR A 226 -35.13 -27.99 17.10
C THR A 226 -33.93 -27.80 18.03
N GLY A 227 -34.05 -28.11 19.33
CA GLY A 227 -32.95 -28.00 20.28
C GLY A 227 -31.74 -28.87 19.91
N ILE A 228 -31.98 -30.13 19.53
CA ILE A 228 -30.93 -31.05 19.06
C ILE A 228 -30.32 -30.55 17.75
N GLY A 229 -31.16 -30.07 16.82
CA GLY A 229 -30.71 -29.49 15.56
C GLY A 229 -29.81 -28.27 15.75
N VAL A 230 -30.19 -27.36 16.66
CA VAL A 230 -29.40 -26.17 16.98
C VAL A 230 -28.06 -26.58 17.58
N ALA A 231 -28.04 -27.52 18.52
CA ALA A 231 -26.83 -28.02 19.12
C ALA A 231 -25.89 -28.70 18.09
N GLY A 232 -26.44 -29.52 17.20
CA GLY A 232 -25.67 -30.22 16.17
C GLY A 232 -25.09 -29.28 15.12
N ILE A 233 -25.93 -28.39 14.58
CA ILE A 233 -25.52 -27.43 13.54
C ILE A 233 -24.51 -26.41 14.12
N SER A 234 -24.76 -25.88 15.33
CA SER A 234 -23.79 -24.97 15.98
C SER A 234 -22.46 -25.65 16.27
N GLY A 235 -22.46 -26.89 16.75
CA GLY A 235 -21.24 -27.67 16.97
C GLY A 235 -20.42 -27.83 15.69
N TYR A 236 -21.06 -28.18 14.57
CA TYR A 236 -20.39 -28.30 13.27
C TYR A 236 -19.75 -26.97 12.84
N PHE A 237 -20.49 -25.86 12.88
CA PHE A 237 -19.96 -24.55 12.50
C PHE A 237 -18.82 -24.08 13.41
N LEU A 238 -18.87 -24.37 14.71
CA LEU A 238 -17.79 -24.05 15.64
C LEU A 238 -16.51 -24.84 15.32
N VAL A 239 -16.62 -26.15 15.13
CA VAL A 239 -15.47 -27.02 14.86
C VAL A 239 -14.88 -26.71 13.47
N VAL A 240 -15.69 -26.73 12.42
CA VAL A 240 -15.21 -26.49 11.05
C VAL A 240 -14.79 -25.03 10.85
N GLY A 241 -15.51 -24.08 11.45
CA GLY A 241 -15.16 -22.67 11.40
C GLY A 241 -13.84 -22.36 12.09
N SER A 242 -13.58 -22.95 13.26
CA SER A 242 -12.29 -22.78 13.95
C SER A 242 -11.13 -23.38 13.15
N LEU A 243 -11.30 -24.58 12.57
CA LEU A 243 -10.29 -25.21 11.73
C LEU A 243 -10.01 -24.38 10.47
N GLY A 244 -11.05 -23.88 9.81
CA GLY A 244 -10.92 -22.99 8.65
C GLY A 244 -10.20 -21.68 8.97
N MET A 245 -10.46 -21.11 10.16
CA MET A 245 -9.76 -19.91 10.61
C MET A 245 -8.27 -20.16 10.87
N ILE A 246 -7.93 -21.29 11.50
CA ILE A 246 -6.53 -21.70 11.70
C ILE A 246 -5.85 -21.93 10.36
N ALA A 247 -6.49 -22.63 9.43
CA ALA A 247 -5.96 -22.88 8.09
C ALA A 247 -5.69 -21.56 7.34
N LYS A 248 -6.65 -20.62 7.35
CA LYS A 248 -6.49 -19.32 6.71
C LYS A 248 -5.36 -18.48 7.31
N LEU A 249 -5.22 -18.50 8.64
CA LEU A 249 -4.15 -17.77 9.34
C LEU A 249 -2.78 -18.45 9.24
N SER A 250 -2.75 -19.74 8.92
CA SER A 250 -1.53 -20.54 8.80
C SER A 250 -1.03 -20.66 7.35
N ASN A 251 -1.78 -20.18 6.36
CA ASN A 251 -1.36 -20.22 4.97
C ASN A 251 -0.08 -19.39 4.75
N LYS A 252 0.92 -19.97 4.08
CA LYS A 252 2.25 -19.39 3.88
C LYS A 252 2.65 -19.19 2.42
N ASP A 253 1.83 -19.60 1.45
CA ASP A 253 2.19 -19.59 0.01
C ASP A 253 2.52 -18.20 -0.54
N GLN A 254 2.05 -17.14 0.14
CA GLN A 254 2.31 -15.75 -0.22
C GLN A 254 3.66 -15.21 0.28
N MET A 255 4.45 -15.99 1.02
CA MET A 255 5.75 -15.58 1.57
C MET A 255 6.87 -16.11 0.69
N LYS A 256 7.48 -15.26 -0.14
CA LYS A 256 8.57 -15.67 -1.04
C LYS A 256 9.93 -15.58 -0.37
N ARG A 257 10.30 -14.37 0.07
CA ARG A 257 11.60 -14.10 0.70
C ARG A 257 11.45 -13.67 2.14
N VAL A 258 10.42 -12.88 2.43
CA VAL A 258 10.17 -12.34 3.77
C VAL A 258 9.17 -13.21 4.51
N THR A 259 9.64 -13.82 5.59
CA THR A 259 8.86 -14.67 6.48
C THR A 259 8.75 -14.08 7.88
N TRP A 260 7.76 -14.53 8.65
CA TRP A 260 7.63 -14.10 10.04
C TRP A 260 8.68 -14.78 10.94
N THR A 261 9.21 -14.06 11.93
CA THR A 261 10.04 -14.66 12.98
C THR A 261 9.24 -15.73 13.75
N PRO A 262 9.84 -16.89 14.09
CA PRO A 262 9.18 -17.88 14.96
C PRO A 262 8.65 -17.23 16.25
N GLY A 263 7.50 -17.68 16.74
CA GLY A 263 6.88 -17.13 17.96
C GLY A 263 6.01 -15.87 17.78
N THR A 264 5.98 -15.27 16.59
CA THR A 264 5.06 -14.15 16.30
C THR A 264 3.58 -14.60 16.35
N PRO A 265 2.68 -13.90 17.09
CA PRO A 265 1.30 -14.34 17.22
C PRO A 265 0.51 -14.14 15.92
N LEU A 266 -0.42 -15.05 15.61
CA LEU A 266 -1.23 -15.01 14.37
C LEU A 266 -1.97 -13.68 14.16
N ARG A 267 -2.47 -13.06 15.24
CA ARG A 267 -3.14 -11.75 15.17
C ARG A 267 -2.23 -10.64 14.63
N TYR A 268 -0.96 -10.65 15.03
CA TYR A 268 0.02 -9.64 14.58
C TYR A 268 0.42 -9.89 13.14
N ARG A 269 0.54 -11.16 12.74
CA ARG A 269 0.79 -11.55 11.34
C ARG A 269 -0.31 -11.03 10.44
N TRP A 270 -1.56 -11.34 10.78
CA TRP A 270 -2.71 -10.89 9.99
C TRP A 270 -2.80 -9.37 9.87
N LEU A 271 -2.58 -8.64 10.98
CA LEU A 271 -2.67 -7.17 10.99
C LEU A 271 -1.58 -6.51 10.15
N ARG A 272 -0.36 -7.07 10.16
CA ARG A 272 0.82 -6.56 9.44
C ARG A 272 1.13 -7.32 8.15
N GLU A 273 0.20 -8.12 7.64
CA GLU A 273 0.46 -8.94 6.45
C GLU A 273 0.73 -8.10 5.19
N GLU A 274 0.06 -6.95 5.05
CA GLU A 274 0.29 -6.03 3.91
C GLU A 274 1.69 -5.39 3.97
N GLU A 275 2.12 -5.06 5.19
CA GLU A 275 3.46 -4.51 5.45
C GLU A 275 4.54 -5.54 5.08
N ARG A 276 4.34 -6.81 5.47
CA ARG A 276 5.21 -7.92 5.06
C ARG A 276 5.20 -8.11 3.55
N ALA A 277 4.03 -8.13 2.91
CA ALA A 277 3.91 -8.31 1.47
C ALA A 277 4.60 -7.17 0.69
N ALA A 278 4.50 -5.92 1.15
CA ALA A 278 5.21 -4.78 0.58
C ALA A 278 6.74 -4.94 0.73
N LEU A 279 7.22 -5.35 1.90
CA LEU A 279 8.64 -5.63 2.13
C LEU A 279 9.15 -6.81 1.30
N ASP A 280 8.31 -7.82 1.07
CA ASP A 280 8.62 -8.96 0.20
C ASP A 280 8.77 -8.52 -1.26
N LYS A 281 7.91 -7.62 -1.76
CA LYS A 281 8.05 -7.01 -3.09
C LYS A 281 9.37 -6.24 -3.22
N VAL A 282 9.73 -5.44 -2.21
CA VAL A 282 11.00 -4.71 -2.15
C VAL A 282 12.18 -5.68 -2.14
N ALA A 283 12.16 -6.70 -1.28
CA ALA A 283 13.20 -7.74 -1.23
C ALA A 283 13.37 -8.48 -2.56
N CYS A 284 12.27 -8.85 -3.22
CA CYS A 284 12.32 -9.47 -4.54
C CYS A 284 12.85 -8.55 -5.65
N ALA A 285 12.67 -7.23 -5.51
CA ALA A 285 13.13 -6.27 -6.50
C ALA A 285 14.60 -5.88 -6.34
N TRP A 286 15.09 -5.79 -5.09
CA TRP A 286 16.47 -5.40 -4.77
C TRP A 286 17.46 -6.55 -4.87
N GLY A 287 17.03 -7.77 -4.56
CA GLY A 287 17.89 -8.93 -4.68
C GLY A 287 17.83 -9.61 -6.04
N PHE A 288 18.49 -10.77 -6.12
CA PHE A 288 18.47 -11.63 -7.29
C PHE A 288 17.05 -12.14 -7.54
N LYS A 289 16.71 -12.29 -8.82
CA LYS A 289 15.43 -12.87 -9.25
C LYS A 289 15.46 -14.39 -9.22
N GLU A 290 16.66 -14.96 -9.30
CA GLU A 290 16.89 -16.39 -9.34
C GLU A 290 16.80 -17.01 -7.93
N PRO A 291 15.90 -17.98 -7.69
CA PRO A 291 15.72 -18.59 -6.37
C PRO A 291 16.97 -19.20 -5.76
N TRP A 292 17.79 -19.85 -6.59
CA TRP A 292 19.01 -20.55 -6.16
C TRP A 292 20.17 -19.61 -5.77
N ARG A 293 20.04 -18.30 -6.03
CA ARG A 293 21.04 -17.28 -5.67
C ARG A 293 20.61 -16.44 -4.47
N HIS A 294 19.40 -16.69 -3.95
CA HIS A 294 18.97 -16.07 -2.71
C HIS A 294 19.96 -16.42 -1.59
N GLY A 295 20.29 -15.45 -0.74
CA GLY A 295 21.26 -15.63 0.35
C GLY A 295 22.71 -15.24 0.01
N GLU A 296 23.11 -15.21 -1.26
CA GLU A 296 24.44 -14.74 -1.69
C GLU A 296 24.55 -13.20 -1.77
N GLU A 297 23.44 -12.50 -1.50
CA GLU A 297 23.33 -11.06 -1.64
C GLU A 297 24.05 -10.34 -0.49
N MET A 298 25.00 -9.49 -0.88
CA MET A 298 25.83 -8.68 0.02
C MET A 298 25.77 -7.22 -0.43
N GLY A 299 25.78 -6.30 0.53
CA GLY A 299 25.82 -4.87 0.27
C GLY A 299 25.20 -4.06 1.40
N PRO A 300 25.60 -2.79 1.56
CA PRO A 300 25.13 -1.95 2.67
C PRO A 300 23.61 -1.74 2.65
N GLU A 301 23.03 -1.58 1.46
CA GLU A 301 21.58 -1.47 1.29
C GLU A 301 20.83 -2.76 1.64
N TRP A 302 21.41 -3.92 1.31
CA TRP A 302 20.81 -5.22 1.57
C TRP A 302 20.91 -5.61 3.05
N GLU A 303 22.04 -5.31 3.69
CA GLU A 303 22.23 -5.47 5.13
C GLU A 303 21.32 -4.53 5.92
N GLY A 304 21.20 -3.27 5.50
CA GLY A 304 20.25 -2.32 6.08
C GLY A 304 18.80 -2.80 5.97
N LEU A 305 18.42 -3.39 4.84
CA LEU A 305 17.10 -4.00 4.67
C LEU A 305 16.88 -5.19 5.61
N LYS A 306 17.88 -6.08 5.77
CA LYS A 306 17.84 -7.19 6.73
C LYS A 306 17.65 -6.70 8.16
N GLU A 307 18.42 -5.69 8.57
CA GLU A 307 18.35 -5.10 9.91
C GLU A 307 16.96 -4.48 10.15
N TYR A 308 16.48 -3.70 9.19
CA TYR A 308 15.16 -3.07 9.22
C TYR A 308 14.02 -4.09 9.39
N MET A 309 14.07 -5.20 8.64
CA MET A 309 13.11 -6.30 8.77
C MET A 309 13.22 -7.01 10.13
N GLY A 310 14.45 -7.19 10.62
CA GLY A 310 14.74 -7.79 11.92
C GLY A 310 14.05 -7.05 13.07
N TYR A 311 14.12 -5.72 13.09
CA TYR A 311 13.41 -4.90 14.09
C TYR A 311 11.89 -5.10 14.07
N ARG A 312 11.32 -5.48 12.92
CA ARG A 312 9.87 -5.64 12.72
C ARG A 312 9.38 -7.08 12.93
N GLN A 313 10.23 -7.98 13.46
CA GLN A 313 9.94 -9.41 13.65
C GLN A 313 9.66 -10.14 12.34
N MET A 314 10.38 -9.73 11.28
CA MET A 314 10.39 -10.37 9.99
C MET A 314 11.81 -10.87 9.71
N LEU A 315 11.90 -12.03 9.07
CA LEU A 315 13.16 -12.64 8.65
C LEU A 315 13.21 -12.63 7.12
N LEU A 316 14.24 -11.99 6.60
CA LEU A 316 14.61 -12.06 5.20
C LEU A 316 15.37 -13.36 4.97
N ASP A 317 15.00 -14.10 3.93
CA ASP A 317 15.72 -15.26 3.43
C ASP A 317 15.99 -16.32 4.52
N ARG A 318 14.90 -16.93 5.03
CA ARG A 318 15.04 -18.00 6.00
C ARG A 318 15.60 -19.25 5.31
N VAL A 319 16.72 -19.75 5.84
CA VAL A 319 17.45 -20.94 5.37
C VAL A 319 16.53 -22.14 5.06
N GLU A 320 15.55 -22.42 5.93
CA GLU A 320 14.59 -23.53 5.78
C GLU A 320 13.71 -23.46 4.51
N PHE A 321 13.56 -22.28 3.92
CA PHE A 321 12.74 -22.05 2.72
C PHE A 321 13.58 -21.75 1.48
N MET A 322 14.91 -21.87 1.57
CA MET A 322 15.81 -21.65 0.46
C MET A 322 15.96 -22.93 -0.35
N GLU A 323 15.79 -22.82 -1.66
CA GLU A 323 15.90 -23.95 -2.58
C GLU A 323 17.33 -24.50 -2.57
N GLY A 324 17.49 -25.78 -2.22
CA GLY A 324 18.79 -26.47 -2.15
C GLY A 324 19.45 -26.53 -0.77
N MET A 325 18.82 -26.02 0.30
CA MET A 325 19.34 -26.11 1.68
C MET A 325 18.53 -27.05 2.61
N SER A 326 17.82 -28.02 2.05
CA SER A 326 17.05 -29.07 2.76
C SER A 326 17.70 -30.44 2.68
#